data_AF-A0A101G7H9-F1
#
_entry.id   AF-A0A101G7H9-F1
#
_cell.length_a   1.000
_cell.length_b   1.000
_cell.length_c   1.000
_cell.angle_alpha   90.00
_cell.angle_beta   90.00
_cell.angle_gamma   90.00
#
_symmetry.space_group_name_H-M   'P 1'
#
loop_
_entity.id
_entity.type
_entity.pdbx_description
1 polymer ?
#
loop_
_entity_poly.entity_id
_entity_poly.type
_entity_poly.pdbx_seq_one_letter_code
_entity_poly.pdbx_strand_id
1 'polypeptide(L)'
;MKNYVFGANILENLTTGMYQDSKVIYREYIQNACDQIDKAVKDGILKQDEGIIKIWLDRKKRTIIIEDNATGIPAASFQQTLGNIANSDKRIGEDKGFRGIGRLCGLAYCTELVFISSAKGEDTVSMMVCDAKKMRELIDENTRGKKRTANEVLNAINHFDQKKIKNIDSHFFRVELIDINPENTDLLNFQQVKDYLSFVAPVPYQSSFFYRTDVYKHAKELGVKIDEYNITLDGEPIFKKYTTILKDSSTGTKYDDIFGVHFQDFYKNGELFAWMWVGISKFQKAISKINQMRGLRLRKENIQIGGEDALQKLFKEDRGNSYFIGEVFAVNKDLIPNSQRDYFNENPDRAYFERELRRYFNEELHKIYYNGSTINSSYKKIDTYEKKEAEFKEKDKAGIFVDKDHRERELKVVLESKREADNAQEKIAKIKNKADGLMQKVIQRIEVERPKPVSTLVVPSEISPEDDEEPEESKMFRRTDRLSQYNKAERKLISKIFSIILTTTDSETAEKIISRIEEGL
;
A
#
# COMPACT_ATOMS: atom_id res chain seq x y z
N MET A 1 27.32 -7.74 -48.33
CA MET A 1 27.20 -8.21 -46.92
C MET A 1 25.84 -8.88 -46.77
N LYS A 2 25.73 -9.97 -46.01
CA LYS A 2 24.41 -10.57 -45.71
C LYS A 2 23.69 -9.65 -44.74
N ASN A 3 22.50 -9.17 -45.11
CA ASN A 3 21.66 -8.39 -44.21
C ASN A 3 21.13 -9.31 -43.09
N TYR A 4 21.29 -8.90 -41.83
CA TYR A 4 20.70 -9.61 -40.69
C TYR A 4 19.17 -9.51 -40.76
N VAL A 5 18.49 -10.60 -40.43
CA VAL A 5 17.02 -10.70 -40.48
C VAL A 5 16.46 -10.85 -39.08
N PHE A 6 15.56 -9.96 -38.69
CA PHE A 6 14.76 -10.10 -37.48
C PHE A 6 13.46 -10.83 -37.82
N GLY A 7 13.22 -11.99 -37.21
CA GLY A 7 11.98 -12.75 -37.39
C GLY A 7 10.79 -12.09 -36.68
N ALA A 8 9.57 -12.39 -37.12
CA ALA A 8 8.34 -11.80 -36.59
C ALA A 8 8.15 -11.98 -35.07
N ASN A 9 8.67 -13.06 -34.47
CA ASN A 9 8.55 -13.35 -33.03
C ASN A 9 9.17 -12.26 -32.13
N ILE A 10 10.08 -11.42 -32.65
CA ILE A 10 10.60 -10.29 -31.87
C ILE A 10 9.49 -9.30 -31.52
N LEU A 11 8.48 -9.14 -32.38
CA LEU A 11 7.36 -8.23 -32.14
C LEU A 11 6.51 -8.71 -30.96
N GLU A 12 6.23 -10.01 -30.88
CA GLU A 12 5.53 -10.62 -29.74
C GLU A 12 6.28 -10.37 -28.43
N ASN A 13 7.59 -10.62 -28.40
CA ASN A 13 8.40 -10.35 -27.22
C ASN A 13 8.39 -8.87 -26.81
N LEU A 14 8.25 -7.94 -27.75
CA LEU A 14 8.21 -6.51 -27.49
C LEU A 14 6.81 -5.99 -27.07
N THR A 15 5.74 -6.69 -27.44
CA THR A 15 4.35 -6.26 -27.18
C THR A 15 3.67 -7.01 -26.03
N THR A 16 3.80 -8.35 -25.97
CA THR A 16 3.10 -9.22 -25.00
C THR A 16 4.06 -9.86 -23.99
N GLY A 17 5.29 -10.18 -24.39
CA GLY A 17 6.22 -10.97 -23.57
C GLY A 17 6.88 -10.25 -22.38
N MET A 18 6.79 -8.92 -22.29
CA MET A 18 7.56 -8.15 -21.28
C MET A 18 6.81 -7.85 -19.99
N TYR A 19 5.47 -7.93 -19.97
CA TYR A 19 4.68 -7.39 -18.86
C TYR A 19 3.63 -8.37 -18.36
N GLN A 20 3.52 -8.49 -17.04
CA GLN A 20 2.54 -9.37 -16.40
C GLN A 20 1.14 -8.74 -16.24
N ASP A 21 1.05 -7.40 -16.15
CA ASP A 21 -0.19 -6.65 -15.99
C ASP A 21 -0.45 -5.79 -17.24
N SER A 22 -1.64 -5.93 -17.84
CA SER A 22 -2.05 -5.18 -19.02
C SER A 22 -2.10 -3.67 -18.78
N LYS A 23 -2.37 -3.22 -17.54
CA LYS A 23 -2.47 -1.78 -17.18
C LYS A 23 -1.17 -1.02 -17.39
N VAL A 24 -0.07 -1.75 -17.62
CA VAL A 24 1.22 -1.18 -18.01
C VAL A 24 1.14 -0.25 -19.21
N ILE A 25 0.17 -0.44 -20.12
CA ILE A 25 -0.03 0.45 -21.26
C ILE A 25 -0.18 1.91 -20.82
N TYR A 26 -0.92 2.14 -19.74
CA TYR A 26 -1.16 3.48 -19.24
C TYR A 26 0.14 4.11 -18.77
N ARG A 27 0.97 3.34 -18.06
CA ARG A 27 2.28 3.80 -17.61
C ARG A 27 3.15 4.19 -18.81
N GLU A 28 3.27 3.34 -19.82
CA GLU A 28 4.13 3.61 -20.98
C GLU A 28 3.69 4.87 -21.75
N TYR A 29 2.39 5.04 -21.98
CA TYR A 29 1.86 6.23 -22.66
C TYR A 29 1.97 7.50 -21.80
N ILE A 30 1.73 7.41 -20.48
CA ILE A 30 1.94 8.52 -19.55
C ILE A 30 3.40 8.94 -19.50
N GLN A 31 4.34 7.98 -19.47
CA GLN A 31 5.77 8.29 -19.48
C GLN A 31 6.18 9.05 -20.75
N ASN A 32 5.69 8.63 -21.91
CA ASN A 32 5.94 9.33 -23.17
C ASN A 32 5.37 10.76 -23.14
N ALA A 33 4.16 10.93 -22.63
CA ALA A 33 3.53 12.23 -22.46
C ALA A 33 4.33 13.12 -21.48
N CYS A 34 4.79 12.58 -20.35
CA CYS A 34 5.63 13.32 -19.40
C CYS A 34 6.91 13.84 -20.05
N ASP A 35 7.62 12.98 -20.80
CA ASP A 35 8.83 13.40 -21.53
C ASP A 35 8.54 14.52 -22.53
N GLN A 36 7.41 14.45 -23.26
CA GLN A 36 7.04 15.50 -24.20
C GLN A 36 6.56 16.77 -23.50
N ILE A 37 5.90 16.69 -22.36
CA ILE A 37 5.52 17.86 -21.55
C ILE A 37 6.78 18.58 -21.08
N ASP A 38 7.76 17.84 -20.53
CA ASP A 38 9.03 18.42 -20.09
C ASP A 38 9.74 19.14 -21.26
N LYS A 39 9.73 18.52 -22.44
CA LYS A 39 10.25 19.14 -23.67
C LYS A 39 9.46 20.38 -24.09
N ALA A 40 8.12 20.32 -24.08
CA ALA A 40 7.26 21.43 -24.44
C ALA A 40 7.45 22.65 -23.51
N VAL A 41 7.69 22.41 -22.22
CA VAL A 41 8.04 23.46 -21.26
C VAL A 41 9.40 24.05 -21.57
N LYS A 42 10.40 23.20 -21.83
CA LYS A 42 11.76 23.63 -22.19
C LYS A 42 11.78 24.45 -23.49
N ASP A 43 10.97 24.07 -24.47
CA ASP A 43 10.88 24.73 -25.77
C ASP A 43 9.96 25.97 -25.74
N GLY A 44 9.36 26.30 -24.59
CA GLY A 44 8.47 27.46 -24.42
C GLY A 44 7.10 27.32 -25.09
N ILE A 45 6.71 26.10 -25.47
CA ILE A 45 5.39 25.78 -26.02
C ILE A 45 4.34 25.81 -24.90
N LEU A 46 4.68 25.27 -23.73
CA LEU A 46 3.87 25.26 -22.52
C LEU A 46 4.57 26.01 -21.39
N LYS A 47 3.79 26.58 -20.46
CA LYS A 47 4.31 26.93 -19.12
C LYS A 47 4.37 25.70 -18.22
N GLN A 48 5.11 25.82 -17.12
CA GLN A 48 5.43 24.72 -16.20
C GLN A 48 4.20 23.94 -15.67
N ASP A 49 3.05 24.59 -15.51
CA ASP A 49 1.82 23.98 -14.98
C ASP A 49 0.71 23.79 -16.04
N GLU A 50 1.01 24.02 -17.32
CA GLU A 50 0.03 23.92 -18.41
C GLU A 50 -0.04 22.51 -19.04
N GLY A 51 0.90 21.63 -18.71
CA GLY A 51 0.93 20.25 -19.20
C GLY A 51 -0.19 19.39 -18.60
N ILE A 52 -0.97 18.73 -19.45
CA ILE A 52 -2.11 17.90 -19.07
C ILE A 52 -2.08 16.59 -19.85
N ILE A 53 -2.40 15.49 -19.17
CA ILE A 53 -2.63 14.16 -19.76
C ILE A 53 -4.07 13.75 -19.46
N LYS A 54 -4.86 13.51 -20.50
CA LYS A 54 -6.27 13.12 -20.39
C LYS A 54 -6.45 11.68 -20.85
N ILE A 55 -7.17 10.92 -20.05
CA ILE A 55 -7.48 9.51 -20.31
C ILE A 55 -9.00 9.37 -20.32
N TRP A 56 -9.54 8.73 -21.36
CA TRP A 56 -10.97 8.42 -21.47
C TRP A 56 -11.21 6.93 -21.69
N LEU A 57 -12.21 6.39 -21.01
CA LEU A 57 -12.63 4.99 -21.12
C LEU A 57 -14.06 4.91 -21.67
N ASP A 58 -14.22 4.37 -22.88
CA ASP A 58 -15.54 4.02 -23.40
C ASP A 58 -15.75 2.51 -23.28
N ARG A 59 -16.45 2.08 -22.23
CA ARG A 59 -16.73 0.65 -22.01
C ARG A 59 -17.67 0.06 -23.06
N LYS A 60 -18.55 0.87 -23.67
CA LYS A 60 -19.51 0.39 -24.67
C LYS A 60 -18.82 0.16 -26.01
N LYS A 61 -18.00 1.11 -26.45
CA LYS A 61 -17.17 0.99 -27.66
C LYS A 61 -15.89 0.20 -27.44
N ARG A 62 -15.58 -0.12 -26.18
CA ARG A 62 -14.33 -0.77 -25.74
C ARG A 62 -13.11 0.01 -26.23
N THR A 63 -13.13 1.33 -26.01
CA THR A 63 -12.08 2.24 -26.48
C THR A 63 -11.37 2.90 -25.31
N ILE A 64 -10.05 3.03 -25.39
CA ILE A 64 -9.24 3.83 -24.48
C ILE A 64 -8.60 4.94 -25.30
N ILE A 65 -8.69 6.18 -24.82
CA ILE A 65 -8.02 7.34 -25.44
C ILE A 65 -7.09 7.95 -24.41
N ILE A 66 -5.84 8.20 -24.79
CA ILE A 66 -4.83 8.89 -23.96
C ILE A 66 -4.28 10.05 -24.79
N GLU A 67 -4.42 11.27 -24.30
CA GLU A 67 -4.00 12.49 -25.01
C GLU A 67 -3.18 13.39 -24.09
N ASP A 68 -2.06 13.90 -24.60
CA ASP A 68 -1.33 15.01 -24.00
C ASP A 68 -1.47 16.29 -24.83
N ASN A 69 -1.25 17.45 -24.22
CA ASN A 69 -1.17 18.74 -24.91
C ASN A 69 0.28 19.21 -25.12
N ALA A 70 1.22 18.27 -25.26
CA ALA A 70 2.65 18.57 -25.32
C ALA A 70 3.08 19.04 -26.73
N THR A 71 4.29 18.71 -27.18
CA THR A 71 4.83 19.22 -28.44
C THR A 71 4.08 18.76 -29.70
N GLY A 72 3.45 17.57 -29.64
CA GLY A 72 3.08 16.82 -30.83
C GLY A 72 4.31 16.38 -31.65
N ILE A 73 4.06 15.72 -32.78
CA ILE A 73 5.07 15.31 -33.76
C ILE A 73 4.76 16.05 -35.07
N PRO A 74 5.71 16.85 -35.60
CA PRO A 74 5.55 17.54 -36.88
C PRO A 74 5.20 16.59 -38.04
N ALA A 75 4.32 17.02 -38.94
CA ALA A 75 3.82 16.21 -40.05
C ALA A 75 4.95 15.69 -40.95
N ALA A 76 6.00 16.49 -41.15
CA ALA A 76 7.16 16.12 -41.97
C ALA A 76 7.99 14.96 -41.37
N SER A 77 8.04 14.84 -40.04
CA SER A 77 8.80 13.78 -39.35
C SER A 77 7.92 12.64 -38.84
N PHE A 78 6.60 12.77 -38.87
CA PHE A 78 5.65 11.83 -38.24
C PHE A 78 5.89 10.36 -38.63
N GLN A 79 5.97 10.09 -39.94
CA GLN A 79 6.18 8.73 -40.44
C GLN A 79 7.55 8.17 -40.02
N GLN A 80 8.60 8.98 -40.05
CA GLN A 80 9.93 8.57 -39.60
C GLN A 80 9.94 8.30 -38.10
N THR A 81 9.37 9.19 -37.30
CA THR A 81 9.35 9.08 -35.83
C THR A 81 8.57 7.86 -35.36
N LEU A 82 7.41 7.55 -35.97
CA LEU A 82 6.60 6.39 -35.57
C LEU A 82 6.98 5.09 -36.29
N GLY A 83 7.52 5.17 -37.51
CA GLY A 83 7.99 4.01 -38.27
C GLY A 83 9.30 3.41 -37.73
N ASN A 84 10.11 4.19 -37.03
CA ASN A 84 11.33 3.71 -36.40
C ASN A 84 11.03 3.03 -35.05
N ILE A 85 11.10 1.70 -35.04
CA ILE A 85 10.85 0.88 -33.84
C ILE A 85 12.17 0.47 -33.19
N ALA A 86 12.25 0.56 -31.86
CA ALA A 86 13.44 0.24 -31.06
C ALA A 86 14.72 1.03 -31.42
N ASN A 87 14.57 2.14 -32.15
CA ASN A 87 15.65 3.07 -32.50
C ASN A 87 15.32 4.44 -31.90
N SER A 88 15.41 4.53 -30.57
CA SER A 88 15.05 5.73 -29.81
C SER A 88 16.22 6.70 -29.75
N ASP A 89 15.99 7.97 -30.12
CA ASP A 89 16.97 9.06 -29.99
C ASP A 89 17.11 9.59 -28.54
N LYS A 90 16.32 9.05 -27.61
CA LYS A 90 16.29 9.44 -26.19
C LYS A 90 17.51 8.95 -25.43
N ARG A 91 17.94 9.73 -24.43
CA ARG A 91 19.15 9.49 -23.62
C ARG A 91 18.83 8.66 -22.38
N ILE A 92 19.59 7.57 -22.22
CA ILE A 92 19.47 6.68 -21.05
C ILE A 92 19.85 7.44 -19.78
N GLY A 93 18.95 7.42 -18.78
CA GLY A 93 19.17 8.08 -17.49
C GLY A 93 18.76 9.56 -17.45
N GLU A 94 18.24 10.10 -18.56
CA GLU A 94 17.67 11.46 -18.63
C GLU A 94 16.18 11.43 -18.98
N ASP A 95 15.78 10.64 -19.99
CA ASP A 95 14.39 10.50 -20.40
C ASP A 95 13.68 9.35 -19.67
N LYS A 96 12.42 9.56 -19.24
CA LYS A 96 11.61 8.56 -18.52
C LYS A 96 11.37 7.32 -19.40
N GLY A 97 11.12 7.54 -20.70
CA GLY A 97 10.85 6.51 -21.70
C GLY A 97 11.93 6.36 -22.78
N PHE A 98 13.08 5.75 -22.47
CA PHE A 98 14.25 5.75 -23.38
C PHE A 98 14.36 4.60 -24.42
N ARG A 99 13.58 3.51 -24.32
CA ARG A 99 13.78 2.30 -25.17
C ARG A 99 13.10 2.33 -26.55
N GLY A 100 12.13 3.21 -26.77
CA GLY A 100 11.40 3.30 -28.04
C GLY A 100 10.42 2.15 -28.35
N ILE A 101 10.29 1.16 -27.47
CA ILE A 101 9.39 -0.01 -27.64
C ILE A 101 8.05 0.15 -26.94
N GLY A 102 7.97 0.97 -25.89
CA GLY A 102 6.76 1.16 -25.08
C GLY A 102 5.55 1.65 -25.86
N ARG A 103 5.73 2.36 -26.98
CA ARG A 103 4.62 2.83 -27.82
C ARG A 103 3.79 1.69 -28.42
N LEU A 104 4.41 0.53 -28.67
CA LEU A 104 3.76 -0.62 -29.32
C LEU A 104 3.04 -1.54 -28.34
N CYS A 105 3.17 -1.32 -27.02
CA CYS A 105 2.56 -2.21 -26.03
C CYS A 105 1.04 -2.35 -26.19
N GLY A 106 0.36 -1.31 -26.70
CA GLY A 106 -1.07 -1.34 -26.98
C GLY A 106 -1.50 -2.39 -28.01
N LEU A 107 -0.63 -2.79 -28.95
CA LEU A 107 -0.95 -3.79 -29.99
C LEU A 107 -1.32 -5.16 -29.42
N ALA A 108 -0.90 -5.45 -28.18
CA ALA A 108 -1.25 -6.69 -27.51
C ALA A 108 -2.74 -6.76 -27.12
N TYR A 109 -3.38 -5.62 -26.88
CA TYR A 109 -4.61 -5.55 -26.09
C TYR A 109 -5.83 -4.98 -26.83
N CYS A 110 -5.70 -4.69 -28.12
CA CYS A 110 -6.78 -4.11 -28.93
C CYS A 110 -6.84 -4.72 -30.35
N THR A 111 -7.91 -4.43 -31.09
CA THR A 111 -8.02 -4.76 -32.52
C THR A 111 -7.28 -3.73 -33.38
N GLU A 112 -7.35 -2.45 -33.02
CA GLU A 112 -6.68 -1.36 -33.74
C GLU A 112 -6.04 -0.36 -32.76
N LEU A 113 -4.80 0.02 -33.04
CA LEU A 113 -4.06 1.04 -32.29
C LEU A 113 -3.82 2.25 -33.21
N VAL A 114 -4.27 3.42 -32.80
CA VAL A 114 -4.17 4.65 -33.60
C VAL A 114 -3.34 5.68 -32.87
N PHE A 115 -2.32 6.22 -33.54
CA PHE A 115 -1.59 7.40 -33.11
C PHE A 115 -2.04 8.60 -33.92
N ILE A 116 -2.38 9.69 -33.25
CA ILE A 116 -2.82 10.94 -33.87
C ILE A 116 -1.97 12.06 -33.30
N SER A 117 -1.43 12.92 -34.14
CA SER A 117 -0.65 14.06 -33.67
C SER A 117 -0.86 15.32 -34.49
N SER A 118 -0.77 16.44 -33.80
CA SER A 118 -0.76 17.78 -34.36
C SER A 118 0.35 18.57 -33.67
N ALA A 119 1.15 19.29 -34.44
CA ALA A 119 2.21 20.15 -33.93
C ALA A 119 1.83 21.63 -34.07
N LYS A 120 2.30 22.45 -33.13
CA LYS A 120 1.99 23.89 -33.10
C LYS A 120 2.48 24.58 -34.37
N GLY A 121 1.60 25.35 -35.00
CA GLY A 121 1.85 26.07 -36.24
C GLY A 121 1.58 25.28 -37.52
N GLU A 122 1.13 24.02 -37.42
CA GLU A 122 0.79 23.19 -38.58
C GLU A 122 -0.72 23.12 -38.81
N ASP A 123 -1.14 23.19 -40.07
CA ASP A 123 -2.53 22.98 -40.49
C ASP A 123 -2.85 21.50 -40.74
N THR A 124 -2.04 20.60 -40.19
CA THR A 124 -2.05 19.18 -40.52
C THR A 124 -2.13 18.33 -39.25
N VAL A 125 -3.02 17.34 -39.28
CA VAL A 125 -3.06 16.24 -38.32
C VAL A 125 -2.55 15.00 -39.03
N SER A 126 -1.53 14.36 -38.45
CA SER A 126 -0.99 13.11 -38.94
C SER A 126 -1.53 11.94 -38.12
N MET A 127 -1.82 10.84 -38.78
CA MET A 127 -2.39 9.64 -38.18
C MET A 127 -1.63 8.40 -38.63
N MET A 128 -1.35 7.49 -37.70
CA MET A 128 -0.86 6.14 -37.97
C MET A 128 -1.84 5.15 -37.37
N VAL A 129 -2.43 4.31 -38.22
CA VAL A 129 -3.32 3.21 -37.82
C VAL A 129 -2.54 1.90 -37.88
N CYS A 130 -2.59 1.12 -36.81
CA CYS A 130 -1.95 -0.17 -36.70
C CYS A 130 -3.00 -1.27 -36.50
N ASP A 131 -3.10 -2.20 -37.45
CA ASP A 131 -3.98 -3.37 -37.37
C ASP A 131 -3.38 -4.44 -36.44
N ALA A 132 -3.72 -4.35 -35.16
CA ALA A 132 -3.22 -5.24 -34.11
C ALA A 132 -3.76 -6.66 -34.25
N LYS A 133 -4.98 -6.82 -34.75
CA LYS A 133 -5.55 -8.14 -35.04
C LYS A 133 -4.77 -8.86 -36.14
N LYS A 134 -4.52 -8.19 -37.25
CA LYS A 134 -3.69 -8.72 -38.35
C LYS A 134 -2.26 -9.00 -37.91
N MET A 135 -1.69 -8.19 -37.01
CA MET A 135 -0.39 -8.49 -36.41
C MET A 135 -0.38 -9.87 -35.74
N ARG A 136 -1.37 -10.15 -34.88
CA ARG A 136 -1.50 -11.43 -34.18
C ARG A 136 -1.70 -12.59 -35.16
N GLU A 137 -2.52 -12.41 -36.19
CA GLU A 137 -2.72 -13.40 -37.25
C GLU A 137 -1.41 -13.73 -37.98
N LEU A 138 -0.64 -12.70 -38.38
CA LEU A 138 0.65 -12.88 -39.07
C LEU A 138 1.71 -13.55 -38.18
N ILE A 139 1.70 -13.30 -36.87
CA ILE A 139 2.60 -13.95 -35.90
C ILE A 139 2.22 -15.43 -35.73
N ASP A 140 0.93 -15.76 -35.60
CA ASP A 140 0.45 -17.15 -35.51
C ASP A 140 0.76 -17.94 -36.80
N GLU A 141 0.57 -17.33 -37.97
CA GLU A 141 1.00 -17.91 -39.26
C GLU A 141 2.50 -18.22 -39.30
N ASN A 142 3.33 -17.30 -38.78
CA ASN A 142 4.79 -17.48 -38.72
C ASN A 142 5.19 -18.64 -37.80
N THR A 143 4.49 -18.81 -36.68
CA THR A 143 4.67 -19.95 -35.76
C THR A 143 4.27 -21.27 -36.42
N ARG A 144 3.24 -21.26 -37.29
CA ARG A 144 2.79 -22.42 -38.07
C ARG A 144 3.62 -22.72 -39.33
N GLY A 145 4.73 -22.00 -39.54
CA GLY A 145 5.71 -22.29 -40.57
C GLY A 145 5.77 -21.32 -41.75
N LYS A 146 4.82 -20.38 -41.88
CA LYS A 146 4.88 -19.31 -42.90
C LYS A 146 5.82 -18.20 -42.45
N LYS A 147 7.14 -18.41 -42.61
CA LYS A 147 8.14 -17.49 -42.06
C LYS A 147 7.95 -16.05 -42.56
N ARG A 148 7.89 -15.11 -41.62
CA ARG A 148 7.80 -13.66 -41.84
C ARG A 148 8.91 -12.95 -41.09
N THR A 149 9.37 -11.84 -41.65
CA THR A 149 10.27 -10.90 -40.95
C THR A 149 9.46 -9.88 -40.15
N ALA A 150 10.08 -9.26 -39.15
CA ALA A 150 9.45 -8.18 -38.39
C ALA A 150 9.03 -7.01 -39.29
N ASN A 151 9.88 -6.64 -40.26
CA ASN A 151 9.57 -5.56 -41.21
C ASN A 151 8.37 -5.89 -42.10
N GLU A 152 8.25 -7.13 -42.58
CA GLU A 152 7.09 -7.54 -43.37
C GLU A 152 5.79 -7.42 -42.58
N VAL A 153 5.79 -7.81 -41.31
CA VAL A 153 4.61 -7.68 -40.44
C VAL A 153 4.29 -6.21 -40.21
N LEU A 154 5.26 -5.39 -39.83
CA LEU A 154 5.07 -3.96 -39.58
C LEU A 154 4.53 -3.21 -40.80
N ASN A 155 5.10 -3.47 -41.98
CA ASN A 155 4.62 -2.87 -43.23
C ASN A 155 3.19 -3.32 -43.58
N ALA A 156 2.80 -4.53 -43.19
CA ALA A 156 1.47 -5.06 -43.47
C ALA A 156 0.37 -4.52 -42.56
N ILE A 157 0.71 -4.04 -41.35
CA ILE A 157 -0.26 -3.60 -40.34
C ILE A 157 -0.33 -2.08 -40.20
N ASN A 158 0.70 -1.34 -40.59
CA ASN A 158 0.79 0.10 -40.39
C ASN A 158 0.29 0.87 -41.62
N HIS A 159 -0.60 1.82 -41.40
CA HIS A 159 -1.10 2.74 -42.41
C HIS A 159 -0.97 4.18 -41.93
N PHE A 160 -0.46 5.07 -42.79
CA PHE A 160 -0.26 6.47 -42.48
C PHE A 160 -1.21 7.34 -43.30
N ASP A 161 -1.83 8.31 -42.65
CA ASP A 161 -2.75 9.28 -43.26
C ASP A 161 -2.48 10.68 -42.71
N GLN A 162 -2.83 11.71 -43.48
CA GLN A 162 -2.73 13.11 -43.09
C GLN A 162 -3.97 13.88 -43.51
N LYS A 163 -4.50 14.69 -42.59
CA LYS A 163 -5.70 15.51 -42.82
C LYS A 163 -5.44 16.97 -42.48
N LYS A 164 -6.03 17.87 -43.25
CA LYS A 164 -5.97 19.30 -42.96
C LYS A 164 -6.90 19.68 -41.81
N ILE A 165 -6.42 20.51 -40.91
CA ILE A 165 -7.19 21.10 -39.80
C ILE A 165 -7.14 22.62 -39.85
N LYS A 166 -8.16 23.25 -39.26
CA LYS A 166 -8.28 24.72 -39.24
C LYS A 166 -7.51 25.39 -38.10
N ASN A 167 -7.37 24.71 -36.96
CA ASN A 167 -6.75 25.29 -35.77
C ASN A 167 -5.26 24.92 -35.72
N ILE A 168 -4.41 25.78 -36.28
CA ILE A 168 -2.97 25.57 -36.31
C ILE A 168 -2.29 25.70 -34.94
N ASP A 169 -2.96 26.31 -33.96
CA ASP A 169 -2.42 26.45 -32.61
C ASP A 169 -2.73 25.24 -31.72
N SER A 170 -3.58 24.32 -32.19
CA SER A 170 -3.83 23.06 -31.51
C SER A 170 -2.62 22.14 -31.64
N HIS A 171 -2.07 21.67 -30.52
CA HIS A 171 -0.97 20.71 -30.51
C HIS A 171 -1.24 19.62 -29.48
N PHE A 172 -1.03 18.37 -29.88
CA PHE A 172 -1.26 17.20 -29.04
C PHE A 172 -0.60 15.95 -29.62
N PHE A 173 -0.44 14.95 -28.77
CA PHE A 173 -0.27 13.57 -29.18
C PHE A 173 -1.36 12.72 -28.51
N ARG A 174 -2.06 11.93 -29.31
CA ARG A 174 -3.16 11.07 -28.87
C ARG A 174 -2.91 9.63 -29.30
N VAL A 175 -3.20 8.72 -28.39
CA VAL A 175 -3.25 7.28 -28.62
C VAL A 175 -4.67 6.78 -28.40
N GLU A 176 -5.22 6.08 -29.39
CA GLU A 176 -6.53 5.43 -29.29
C GLU A 176 -6.33 3.91 -29.41
N LEU A 177 -6.77 3.15 -28.40
CA LEU A 177 -6.86 1.70 -28.44
C LEU A 177 -8.32 1.35 -28.70
N ILE A 178 -8.61 0.81 -29.87
CA ILE A 178 -9.97 0.57 -30.36
C ILE A 178 -10.28 -0.92 -30.25
N ASP A 179 -11.46 -1.21 -29.70
CA ASP A 179 -11.96 -2.56 -29.49
C ASP A 179 -10.96 -3.41 -28.67
N ILE A 180 -10.79 -3.03 -27.40
CA ILE A 180 -9.98 -3.76 -26.42
C ILE A 180 -10.36 -5.25 -26.43
N ASN A 181 -9.39 -6.16 -26.40
CA ASN A 181 -9.65 -7.58 -26.47
C ASN A 181 -10.56 -8.05 -25.31
N PRO A 182 -11.46 -9.03 -25.52
CA PRO A 182 -12.42 -9.48 -24.50
C PRO A 182 -11.81 -9.81 -23.13
N GLU A 183 -10.64 -10.44 -23.12
CA GLU A 183 -9.87 -10.86 -21.95
C GLU A 183 -9.29 -9.69 -21.14
N ASN A 184 -9.15 -8.49 -21.73
CA ASN A 184 -8.55 -7.31 -21.09
C ASN A 184 -9.59 -6.28 -20.61
N THR A 185 -10.76 -6.76 -20.16
CA THR A 185 -11.85 -5.88 -19.70
C THR A 185 -11.47 -5.05 -18.46
N ASP A 186 -10.47 -5.48 -17.70
CA ASP A 186 -9.88 -4.74 -16.58
C ASP A 186 -9.26 -3.39 -16.99
N LEU A 187 -8.78 -3.27 -18.23
CA LEU A 187 -8.30 -2.01 -18.79
C LEU A 187 -9.42 -0.96 -18.93
N LEU A 188 -10.68 -1.39 -19.02
CA LEU A 188 -11.85 -0.51 -19.17
C LEU A 188 -12.56 -0.26 -17.82
N ASN A 189 -12.02 -0.76 -16.71
CA ASN A 189 -12.60 -0.57 -15.39
C ASN A 189 -12.05 0.71 -14.74
N PHE A 190 -12.89 1.75 -14.69
CA PHE A 190 -12.56 3.05 -14.12
C PHE A 190 -11.84 2.95 -12.76
N GLN A 191 -12.40 2.20 -11.80
CA GLN A 191 -11.84 2.15 -10.45
C GLN A 191 -10.50 1.41 -10.42
N GLN A 192 -10.35 0.31 -11.18
CA GLN A 192 -9.08 -0.41 -11.25
C GLN A 192 -7.98 0.41 -11.91
N VAL A 193 -8.30 1.13 -12.99
CA VAL A 193 -7.37 2.02 -13.67
C VAL A 193 -6.99 3.19 -12.77
N LYS A 194 -7.97 3.82 -12.11
CA LYS A 194 -7.72 4.92 -11.17
C LYS A 194 -6.83 4.48 -10.00
N ASP A 195 -7.10 3.32 -9.41
CA ASP A 195 -6.30 2.78 -8.29
C ASP A 195 -4.88 2.44 -8.73
N TYR A 196 -4.71 1.86 -9.92
CA TYR A 196 -3.39 1.59 -10.50
C TYR A 196 -2.60 2.89 -10.72
N LEU A 197 -3.20 3.87 -11.40
CA LEU A 197 -2.56 5.15 -11.72
C LEU A 197 -2.25 5.99 -10.48
N SER A 198 -3.06 5.87 -9.43
CA SER A 198 -2.83 6.56 -8.15
C SER A 198 -1.50 6.18 -7.50
N PHE A 199 -0.92 5.01 -7.80
CA PHE A 199 0.39 4.65 -7.27
C PHE A 199 1.49 4.70 -8.34
N VAL A 200 1.15 4.32 -9.58
CA VAL A 200 2.14 4.19 -10.65
C VAL A 200 2.51 5.51 -11.30
N ALA A 201 1.53 6.37 -11.57
CA ALA A 201 1.74 7.60 -12.32
C ALA A 201 2.43 8.68 -11.47
N PRO A 202 3.16 9.62 -12.10
CA PRO A 202 3.78 10.75 -11.43
C PRO A 202 2.73 11.85 -11.14
N VAL A 203 1.77 11.53 -10.27
CA VAL A 203 0.70 12.43 -9.84
C VAL A 203 1.00 13.05 -8.47
N PRO A 204 0.42 14.21 -8.14
CA PRO A 204 0.60 14.83 -6.82
C PRO A 204 -0.05 14.03 -5.70
N TYR A 205 0.41 14.23 -4.46
CA TYR A 205 -0.28 13.68 -3.29
C TYR A 205 -1.65 14.33 -3.12
N GLN A 206 -2.64 13.53 -2.72
CA GLN A 206 -3.96 14.04 -2.39
C GLN A 206 -3.88 15.03 -1.21
N SER A 207 -4.66 16.11 -1.26
CA SER A 207 -4.67 17.15 -0.23
C SER A 207 -5.02 16.64 1.18
N SER A 208 -5.79 15.55 1.26
CA SER A 208 -6.16 14.87 2.50
C SER A 208 -5.00 14.13 3.18
N PHE A 209 -3.89 13.90 2.49
CA PHE A 209 -2.68 13.34 3.11
C PHE A 209 -1.89 14.44 3.80
N PHE A 210 -2.10 14.60 5.10
CA PHE A 210 -1.51 15.68 5.90
C PHE A 210 0.01 15.78 5.79
N TYR A 211 0.71 14.63 5.73
CA TYR A 211 2.18 14.58 5.66
C TYR A 211 2.76 14.92 4.29
N ARG A 212 1.94 15.21 3.27
CA ARG A 212 2.45 15.64 1.95
C ARG A 212 3.35 16.87 2.08
N THR A 213 3.02 17.80 2.98
CA THR A 213 3.79 19.02 3.20
C THR A 213 5.20 18.71 3.70
N ASP A 214 5.33 17.75 4.63
CA ASP A 214 6.63 17.31 5.14
C ASP A 214 7.46 16.65 4.04
N VAL A 215 6.82 15.83 3.18
CA VAL A 215 7.50 15.17 2.06
C VAL A 215 8.03 16.19 1.05
N TYR A 216 7.20 17.16 0.64
CA TYR A 216 7.65 18.22 -0.28
C TYR A 216 8.73 19.11 0.35
N LYS A 217 8.62 19.40 1.65
CA LYS A 217 9.62 20.18 2.38
C LYS A 217 10.97 19.46 2.40
N HIS A 218 10.99 18.17 2.72
CA HIS A 218 12.21 17.36 2.72
C HIS A 218 12.85 17.28 1.34
N ALA A 219 12.06 17.03 0.29
CA ALA A 219 12.54 17.04 -1.09
C ALA A 219 13.19 18.39 -1.46
N LYS A 220 12.57 19.51 -1.05
CA LYS A 220 13.12 20.85 -1.27
C LYS A 220 14.44 21.08 -0.51
N GLU A 221 14.55 20.61 0.73
CA GLU A 221 15.77 20.70 1.54
C GLU A 221 16.94 19.91 0.91
N LEU A 222 16.64 18.78 0.27
CA LEU A 222 17.60 17.99 -0.51
C LEU A 222 17.94 18.59 -1.88
N GLY A 223 17.25 19.66 -2.30
CA GLY A 223 17.40 20.24 -3.63
C GLY A 223 16.89 19.34 -4.76
N VAL A 224 16.00 18.39 -4.46
CA VAL A 224 15.40 17.50 -5.46
C VAL A 224 13.95 17.87 -5.76
N LYS A 225 13.56 17.74 -7.02
CA LYS A 225 12.18 17.93 -7.47
C LYS A 225 11.46 16.58 -7.50
N ILE A 226 10.22 16.57 -7.02
CA ILE A 226 9.28 15.48 -7.28
C ILE A 226 8.50 15.86 -8.55
N ASP A 227 8.73 15.15 -9.66
CA ASP A 227 8.06 15.44 -10.92
C ASP A 227 6.58 15.04 -10.85
N GLU A 228 5.69 16.00 -11.05
CA GLU A 228 4.24 15.81 -10.93
C GLU A 228 3.53 16.40 -12.14
N TYR A 229 2.51 15.69 -12.62
CA TYR A 229 1.77 16.04 -13.83
C TYR A 229 0.27 16.02 -13.58
N ASN A 230 -0.46 16.87 -14.29
CA ASN A 230 -1.92 16.89 -14.25
C ASN A 230 -2.48 15.76 -15.12
N ILE A 231 -2.98 14.71 -14.47
CA ILE A 231 -3.55 13.52 -15.14
C ILE A 231 -5.01 13.36 -14.74
N THR A 232 -5.90 13.25 -15.73
CA THR A 232 -7.33 13.01 -15.50
C THR A 232 -7.80 11.71 -16.15
N LEU A 233 -8.65 10.96 -15.45
CA LEU A 233 -9.37 9.80 -15.98
C LEU A 233 -10.87 10.13 -16.06
N ASP A 234 -11.44 10.08 -17.26
CA ASP A 234 -12.82 10.51 -17.54
C ASP A 234 -13.17 11.90 -16.96
N GLY A 235 -12.19 12.80 -16.97
CA GLY A 235 -12.30 14.15 -16.41
C GLY A 235 -12.04 14.26 -14.91
N GLU A 236 -11.88 13.15 -14.18
CA GLU A 236 -11.52 13.16 -12.76
C GLU A 236 -10.00 13.21 -12.56
N PRO A 237 -9.47 14.18 -11.80
CA PRO A 237 -8.04 14.22 -11.46
C PRO A 237 -7.60 12.99 -10.67
N ILE A 238 -6.40 12.50 -10.97
CA ILE A 238 -5.76 11.39 -10.27
C ILE A 238 -4.74 11.94 -9.28
N PHE A 239 -4.73 11.39 -8.06
CA PHE A 239 -3.81 11.76 -6.99
C PHE A 239 -3.19 10.52 -6.38
N LYS A 240 -2.04 10.67 -5.71
CA LYS A 240 -1.50 9.58 -4.89
C LYS A 240 -2.45 9.28 -3.74
N LYS A 241 -2.86 8.01 -3.65
CA LYS A 241 -3.88 7.53 -2.71
C LYS A 241 -3.27 7.14 -1.36
N TYR A 242 -2.44 8.01 -0.81
CA TYR A 242 -1.97 7.90 0.57
C TYR A 242 -3.00 8.50 1.52
N THR A 243 -3.25 7.81 2.63
CA THR A 243 -4.15 8.26 3.69
C THR A 243 -3.49 8.04 5.03
N THR A 244 -4.07 8.55 6.11
CA THR A 244 -3.55 8.33 7.47
C THR A 244 -4.27 7.19 8.19
N ILE A 245 -5.38 6.67 7.66
CA ILE A 245 -6.20 5.68 8.35
C ILE A 245 -5.82 4.27 7.90
N LEU A 246 -5.54 3.38 8.86
CA LEU A 246 -5.32 1.96 8.61
C LEU A 246 -6.57 1.16 9.00
N LYS A 247 -7.11 0.42 8.04
CA LYS A 247 -8.35 -0.37 8.17
C LYS A 247 -8.07 -1.84 8.40
N ASP A 248 -8.88 -2.43 9.27
CA ASP A 248 -8.87 -3.87 9.54
C ASP A 248 -9.51 -4.61 8.35
N SER A 249 -8.92 -5.73 7.92
CA SER A 249 -9.46 -6.52 6.82
C SER A 249 -10.76 -7.24 7.16
N SER A 250 -11.01 -7.53 8.43
CA SER A 250 -12.20 -8.27 8.89
C SER A 250 -13.41 -7.36 9.09
N THR A 251 -13.21 -6.18 9.68
CA THR A 251 -14.31 -5.25 10.00
C THR A 251 -14.41 -4.08 9.03
N GLY A 252 -13.36 -3.77 8.27
CA GLY A 252 -13.27 -2.56 7.44
C GLY A 252 -13.14 -1.26 8.25
N THR A 253 -13.09 -1.34 9.58
CA THR A 253 -13.01 -0.19 10.49
C THR A 253 -11.56 0.19 10.77
N LYS A 254 -11.34 1.43 11.25
CA LYS A 254 -10.02 1.90 11.67
C LYS A 254 -9.50 1.04 12.84
N TYR A 255 -8.26 0.55 12.74
CA TYR A 255 -7.55 -0.07 13.86
C TYR A 255 -6.30 0.71 14.29
N ASP A 256 -5.70 1.46 13.37
CA ASP A 256 -4.48 2.24 13.60
C ASP A 256 -4.48 3.47 12.67
N ASP A 257 -3.52 4.36 12.87
CA ASP A 257 -3.27 5.51 12.01
C ASP A 257 -1.78 5.78 11.83
N ILE A 258 -1.48 6.43 10.72
CA ILE A 258 -0.19 7.06 10.47
C ILE A 258 -0.21 8.40 11.18
N PHE A 259 0.63 8.53 12.21
CA PHE A 259 0.72 9.73 13.04
C PHE A 259 2.04 10.49 12.85
N GLY A 260 2.87 10.06 11.91
CA GLY A 260 4.07 10.78 11.52
C GLY A 260 4.69 10.19 10.26
N VAL A 261 5.66 10.92 9.69
CA VAL A 261 6.59 10.42 8.68
C VAL A 261 8.01 10.55 9.17
N HIS A 262 8.87 9.64 8.72
CA HIS A 262 10.31 9.68 8.95
C HIS A 262 11.05 9.60 7.62
N PHE A 263 12.13 10.36 7.50
CA PHE A 263 12.93 10.47 6.29
C PHE A 263 14.31 9.84 6.49
N GLN A 264 14.81 9.21 5.44
CA GLN A 264 16.18 8.69 5.39
C GLN A 264 16.80 8.99 4.03
N ASP A 265 17.99 9.55 4.07
CA ASP A 265 18.77 9.91 2.89
C ASP A 265 19.96 8.98 2.74
N PHE A 266 20.27 8.60 1.50
CA PHE A 266 21.37 7.71 1.18
C PHE A 266 22.34 8.46 0.27
N TYR A 267 23.60 8.56 0.69
CA TYR A 267 24.64 9.28 -0.03
C TYR A 267 25.76 8.35 -0.48
N LYS A 268 26.23 8.52 -1.72
CA LYS A 268 27.40 7.83 -2.26
C LYS A 268 28.41 8.90 -2.69
N ASN A 269 29.61 8.88 -2.11
CA ASN A 269 30.67 9.86 -2.39
C ASN A 269 30.22 11.33 -2.20
N GLY A 270 29.34 11.60 -1.23
CA GLY A 270 28.82 12.94 -0.94
C GLY A 270 27.64 13.37 -1.82
N GLU A 271 27.27 12.60 -2.84
CA GLU A 271 26.12 12.87 -3.69
C GLU A 271 24.89 12.10 -3.22
N LEU A 272 23.71 12.73 -3.29
CA LEU A 272 22.45 12.09 -2.96
C LEU A 272 22.17 10.96 -3.96
N PHE A 273 22.12 9.74 -3.43
CA PHE A 273 21.98 8.52 -4.22
C PHE A 273 20.52 8.05 -4.28
N ALA A 274 19.84 8.10 -3.14
CA ALA A 274 18.41 7.89 -2.98
C ALA A 274 17.94 8.58 -1.70
N TRP A 275 16.64 8.76 -1.56
CA TRP A 275 16.03 9.14 -0.29
C TRP A 275 14.69 8.45 -0.14
N MET A 276 14.19 8.39 1.08
CA MET A 276 12.92 7.74 1.36
C MET A 276 12.15 8.44 2.46
N TRP A 277 10.84 8.22 2.45
CA TRP A 277 9.99 8.51 3.58
C TRP A 277 9.18 7.27 3.95
N VAL A 278 8.95 7.09 5.26
CA VAL A 278 8.10 6.02 5.81
C VAL A 278 7.06 6.60 6.73
N GLY A 279 5.83 6.11 6.63
CA GLY A 279 4.76 6.39 7.57
C GLY A 279 4.95 5.62 8.88
N ILE A 280 4.74 6.31 9.99
CA ILE A 280 4.90 5.77 11.34
C ILE A 280 3.51 5.49 11.92
N SER A 281 3.28 4.23 12.28
CA SER A 281 2.07 3.75 12.95
C SER A 281 2.43 3.22 14.34
N LYS A 282 1.43 2.73 15.09
CA LYS A 282 1.70 2.05 16.36
C LYS A 282 2.26 0.65 16.14
N PHE A 283 2.27 0.14 14.91
CA PHE A 283 2.71 -1.21 14.55
C PHE A 283 1.91 -2.28 15.30
N GLN A 284 0.59 -2.13 15.38
CA GLN A 284 -0.26 -3.13 16.06
C GLN A 284 -0.27 -4.49 15.35
N LYS A 285 -0.15 -4.48 14.03
CA LYS A 285 -0.08 -5.65 13.13
C LYS A 285 0.40 -5.22 11.75
N ALA A 286 0.78 -6.20 10.93
CA ALA A 286 1.04 -5.99 9.51
C ALA A 286 -0.19 -5.39 8.81
N ILE A 287 0.04 -4.37 7.99
CA ILE A 287 -1.00 -3.68 7.21
C ILE A 287 -1.54 -4.66 6.17
N SER A 288 -2.87 -4.78 6.11
CA SER A 288 -3.56 -5.67 5.19
C SER A 288 -3.80 -5.03 3.82
N LYS A 289 -3.99 -5.86 2.79
CA LYS A 289 -4.15 -5.44 1.38
C LYS A 289 -5.35 -4.53 1.10
N ILE A 290 -6.36 -4.48 1.99
CA ILE A 290 -7.46 -3.51 1.87
C ILE A 290 -6.95 -2.06 1.92
N ASN A 291 -5.79 -1.85 2.54
CA ASN A 291 -5.06 -0.58 2.55
C ASN A 291 -4.09 -0.56 1.37
N GLN A 292 -4.53 -0.05 0.21
CA GLN A 292 -3.75 -0.06 -1.03
C GLN A 292 -2.38 0.65 -0.93
N MET A 293 -2.23 1.59 0.00
CA MET A 293 -0.95 2.29 0.25
C MET A 293 0.10 1.46 0.99
N ARG A 294 -0.22 0.22 1.39
CA ARG A 294 0.69 -0.74 2.04
C ARG A 294 1.99 -0.91 1.24
N GLY A 295 3.10 -1.02 1.96
CA GLY A 295 4.42 -1.29 1.41
C GLY A 295 5.21 -0.03 1.07
N LEU A 296 6.51 -0.21 0.84
CA LEU A 296 7.39 0.84 0.35
C LEU A 296 7.42 0.80 -1.18
N ARG A 297 6.99 1.89 -1.83
CA ARG A 297 6.97 2.01 -3.29
C ARG A 297 8.31 2.53 -3.80
N LEU A 298 8.95 1.79 -4.71
CA LEU A 298 10.16 2.25 -5.39
C LEU A 298 9.80 3.21 -6.52
N ARG A 299 10.43 4.38 -6.56
CA ARG A 299 10.20 5.40 -7.59
C ARG A 299 11.49 5.82 -8.30
N LYS A 300 11.38 6.06 -9.59
CA LYS A 300 12.38 6.75 -10.42
C LYS A 300 11.64 7.83 -11.21
N GLU A 301 12.09 9.09 -11.12
CA GLU A 301 11.39 10.26 -11.73
C GLU A 301 9.90 10.32 -11.34
N ASN A 302 9.62 10.03 -10.07
CA ASN A 302 8.29 9.91 -9.47
C ASN A 302 7.35 8.86 -10.10
N ILE A 303 7.80 8.05 -11.06
CA ILE A 303 7.05 6.89 -11.58
C ILE A 303 7.40 5.65 -10.76
N GLN A 304 6.39 4.85 -10.42
CA GLN A 304 6.63 3.61 -9.67
C GLN A 304 7.31 2.56 -10.55
N ILE A 305 8.35 1.93 -9.99
CA ILE A 305 9.03 0.78 -10.54
C ILE A 305 8.59 -0.46 -9.75
N GLY A 306 8.08 -1.47 -10.45
CA GLY A 306 7.49 -2.66 -9.83
C GLY A 306 6.19 -2.39 -9.07
N GLY A 307 5.79 -3.38 -8.27
CA GLY A 307 4.59 -3.33 -7.42
C GLY A 307 4.87 -2.88 -5.97
N GLU A 308 3.94 -3.18 -5.05
CA GLU A 308 4.12 -2.92 -3.61
C GLU A 308 5.29 -3.68 -3.00
N ASP A 309 5.59 -4.83 -3.58
CA ASP A 309 6.56 -5.77 -3.04
C ASP A 309 7.92 -5.66 -3.75
N ALA A 310 8.13 -4.65 -4.60
CA ALA A 310 9.39 -4.45 -5.34
C ALA A 310 10.62 -4.41 -4.41
N LEU A 311 10.45 -3.87 -3.20
CA LEU A 311 11.50 -3.77 -2.18
C LEU A 311 11.42 -4.86 -1.10
N GLN A 312 10.43 -5.76 -1.17
CA GLN A 312 10.18 -6.78 -0.15
C GLN A 312 11.40 -7.67 0.10
N LYS A 313 12.09 -8.08 -0.98
CA LYS A 313 13.33 -8.89 -0.95
C LYS A 313 14.50 -8.25 -0.18
N LEU A 314 14.43 -6.97 0.16
CA LEU A 314 15.46 -6.26 0.92
C LEU A 314 15.24 -6.34 2.44
N PHE A 315 14.03 -6.69 2.87
CA PHE A 315 13.73 -6.97 4.27
C PHE A 315 14.25 -8.36 4.68
N LYS A 316 14.50 -8.53 5.97
CA LYS A 316 14.88 -9.81 6.61
C LYS A 316 13.76 -10.84 6.53
N GLU A 317 12.51 -10.37 6.49
CA GLU A 317 11.31 -11.18 6.37
C GLU A 317 10.29 -10.48 5.49
N ASP A 318 9.57 -11.25 4.66
CA ASP A 318 8.59 -10.74 3.68
C ASP A 318 7.53 -9.82 4.30
N ARG A 319 7.13 -10.13 5.53
CA ARG A 319 6.13 -9.34 6.25
C ARG A 319 6.64 -7.95 6.64
N GLY A 320 7.95 -7.73 6.70
CA GLY A 320 8.56 -6.44 7.09
C GLY A 320 8.08 -5.28 6.24
N ASN A 321 7.99 -5.46 4.92
CA ASN A 321 7.44 -4.45 3.99
C ASN A 321 5.99 -4.06 4.36
N SER A 322 5.22 -5.01 4.87
CA SER A 322 3.80 -4.82 5.22
C SER A 322 3.57 -3.97 6.46
N TYR A 323 4.60 -3.66 7.25
CA TYR A 323 4.44 -2.81 8.44
C TYR A 323 4.51 -1.31 8.10
N PHE A 324 4.87 -0.97 6.87
CA PHE A 324 5.09 0.40 6.45
C PHE A 324 4.17 0.79 5.30
N ILE A 325 4.00 2.10 5.19
CA ILE A 325 3.64 2.79 3.96
C ILE A 325 4.79 3.73 3.66
N GLY A 326 5.07 4.02 2.39
CA GLY A 326 6.13 4.97 2.07
C GLY A 326 6.59 4.87 0.64
N GLU A 327 7.63 5.65 0.34
CA GLU A 327 8.25 5.68 -0.97
C GLU A 327 9.76 5.81 -0.83
N VAL A 328 10.48 5.13 -1.73
CA VAL A 328 11.91 5.29 -1.93
C VAL A 328 12.12 5.93 -3.31
N PHE A 329 12.71 7.12 -3.34
CA PHE A 329 13.05 7.83 -4.56
C PHE A 329 14.51 7.54 -4.93
N ALA A 330 14.70 6.81 -6.03
CA ALA A 330 16.00 6.60 -6.63
C ALA A 330 16.42 7.86 -7.42
N VAL A 331 17.47 8.52 -6.96
CA VAL A 331 17.96 9.78 -7.55
C VAL A 331 19.05 9.50 -8.57
N ASN A 332 20.02 8.65 -8.23
CA ASN A 332 21.18 8.37 -9.07
C ASN A 332 20.78 7.92 -10.50
N LYS A 333 21.44 8.50 -11.51
CA LYS A 333 21.16 8.29 -12.95
C LYS A 333 21.45 6.86 -13.43
N ASP A 334 22.36 6.16 -12.76
CA ASP A 334 22.78 4.80 -13.12
C ASP A 334 21.82 3.74 -12.54
N LEU A 335 20.84 4.14 -11.70
CA LEU A 335 19.69 3.31 -11.32
C LEU A 335 18.65 3.26 -12.45
N ILE A 336 18.98 2.49 -13.48
CA ILE A 336 18.20 2.39 -14.72
C ILE A 336 17.15 1.26 -14.60
N PRO A 337 15.85 1.55 -14.75
CA PRO A 337 14.82 0.51 -14.76
C PRO A 337 15.00 -0.51 -15.89
N ASN A 338 14.79 -1.79 -15.61
CA ASN A 338 14.89 -2.88 -16.58
C ASN A 338 13.77 -2.88 -17.63
N SER A 339 13.78 -3.81 -18.60
CA SER A 339 12.81 -3.91 -19.70
C SER A 339 11.36 -3.97 -19.21
N GLN A 340 11.12 -4.75 -18.17
CA GLN A 340 9.80 -4.97 -17.59
C GLN A 340 9.35 -3.80 -16.69
N ARG A 341 10.28 -2.93 -16.30
CA ARG A 341 10.10 -1.84 -15.32
C ARG A 341 9.60 -2.33 -13.96
N ASP A 342 9.93 -3.57 -13.62
CA ASP A 342 9.61 -4.15 -12.32
C ASP A 342 10.74 -3.94 -11.30
N TYR A 343 11.95 -3.63 -11.78
CA TYR A 343 13.12 -3.30 -10.96
C TYR A 343 14.23 -2.58 -11.75
N PHE A 344 15.40 -2.39 -11.15
CA PHE A 344 16.61 -1.87 -11.81
C PHE A 344 17.43 -2.96 -12.51
N ASN A 345 18.13 -2.57 -13.58
CA ASN A 345 19.14 -3.41 -14.25
C ASN A 345 20.29 -3.78 -13.28
N GLU A 346 20.92 -4.91 -13.53
CA GLU A 346 22.13 -5.31 -12.80
C GLU A 346 23.30 -4.40 -13.15
N ASN A 347 23.79 -3.66 -12.15
CA ASN A 347 25.00 -2.86 -12.22
C ASN A 347 25.53 -2.57 -10.79
N PRO A 348 26.75 -2.01 -10.65
CA PRO A 348 27.33 -1.69 -9.35
C PRO A 348 26.49 -0.72 -8.51
N ASP A 349 25.80 0.25 -9.13
CA ASP A 349 24.95 1.22 -8.43
C ASP A 349 23.70 0.56 -7.84
N ARG A 350 23.06 -0.36 -8.56
CA ARG A 350 21.99 -1.21 -8.02
C ARG A 350 22.49 -2.04 -6.85
N ALA A 351 23.68 -2.65 -6.94
CA ALA A 351 24.22 -3.45 -5.83
C ALA A 351 24.46 -2.58 -4.57
N TYR A 352 24.98 -1.36 -4.76
CA TYR A 352 25.13 -0.38 -3.69
C TYR A 352 23.77 0.03 -3.11
N PHE A 353 22.79 0.36 -3.97
CA PHE A 353 21.41 0.68 -3.58
C PHE A 353 20.81 -0.41 -2.68
N GLU A 354 20.84 -1.66 -3.14
CA GLU A 354 20.29 -2.79 -2.40
C GLU A 354 21.00 -2.99 -1.06
N ARG A 355 22.32 -2.81 -1.00
CA ARG A 355 23.08 -2.93 0.25
C ARG A 355 22.68 -1.88 1.28
N GLU A 356 22.61 -0.62 0.87
CA GLU A 356 22.28 0.48 1.80
C GLU A 356 20.83 0.39 2.30
N LEU A 357 19.87 0.10 1.40
CA LEU A 357 18.48 -0.13 1.80
C LEU A 357 18.35 -1.37 2.68
N ARG A 358 18.99 -2.48 2.34
CA ARG A 358 18.96 -3.71 3.15
C ARG A 358 19.52 -3.46 4.54
N ARG A 359 20.60 -2.69 4.66
CA ARG A 359 21.14 -2.27 5.95
C ARG A 359 20.09 -1.50 6.75
N TYR A 360 19.56 -0.42 6.19
CA TYR A 360 18.58 0.42 6.87
C TYR A 360 17.28 -0.32 7.23
N PHE A 361 16.74 -1.14 6.33
CA PHE A 361 15.51 -1.90 6.59
C PHE A 361 15.67 -2.91 7.72
N ASN A 362 16.85 -3.52 7.83
CA ASN A 362 17.09 -4.59 8.80
C ASN A 362 17.68 -4.11 10.12
N GLU A 363 18.37 -2.98 10.11
CA GLU A 363 18.94 -2.38 11.31
C GLU A 363 17.98 -1.38 11.95
N GLU A 364 17.26 -0.56 11.17
CA GLU A 364 16.44 0.52 11.73
C GLU A 364 14.95 0.17 11.67
N LEU A 365 14.41 -0.04 10.46
CA LEU A 365 12.96 -0.32 10.31
C LEU A 365 12.54 -1.59 11.06
N HIS A 366 13.33 -2.66 10.98
CA HIS A 366 13.09 -3.89 11.73
C HIS A 366 12.99 -3.67 13.23
N LYS A 367 13.93 -2.92 13.82
CA LYS A 367 13.88 -2.62 15.26
C LYS A 367 12.58 -1.90 15.61
N ILE A 368 12.16 -0.94 14.80
CA ILE A 368 11.00 -0.09 15.07
C ILE A 368 9.69 -0.91 15.07
N TYR A 369 9.38 -1.65 13.99
CA TYR A 369 8.10 -2.38 13.95
C TYR A 369 8.09 -3.57 14.91
N TYR A 370 9.25 -4.23 15.12
CA TYR A 370 9.34 -5.35 16.05
C TYR A 370 9.15 -4.91 17.50
N ASN A 371 9.84 -3.83 17.91
CA ASN A 371 9.70 -3.28 19.25
C ASN A 371 8.31 -2.67 19.45
N GLY A 372 7.75 -1.96 18.47
CA GLY A 372 6.38 -1.45 18.53
C GLY A 372 5.35 -2.57 18.72
N SER A 373 5.44 -3.63 17.93
CA SER A 373 4.59 -4.83 18.08
C SER A 373 4.77 -5.51 19.45
N THR A 374 6.01 -5.60 19.93
CA THR A 374 6.33 -6.18 21.24
C THR A 374 5.75 -5.36 22.38
N ILE A 375 5.81 -4.03 22.29
CA ILE A 375 5.22 -3.13 23.29
C ILE A 375 3.69 -3.25 23.29
N ASN A 376 3.05 -3.22 22.13
CA ASN A 376 1.59 -3.41 22.04
C ASN A 376 1.14 -4.74 22.66
N SER A 377 1.84 -5.83 22.35
CA SER A 377 1.51 -7.15 22.92
C SER A 377 1.81 -7.23 24.42
N SER A 378 2.84 -6.53 24.90
CA SER A 378 3.18 -6.46 26.32
C SER A 378 2.13 -5.65 27.10
N TYR A 379 1.69 -4.51 26.58
CA TYR A 379 0.60 -3.75 27.20
C TYR A 379 -0.71 -4.53 27.24
N LYS A 380 -1.07 -5.25 26.17
CA LYS A 380 -2.25 -6.12 26.18
C LYS A 380 -2.23 -7.16 27.32
N LYS A 381 -1.06 -7.71 27.65
CA LYS A 381 -0.90 -8.64 28.79
C LYS A 381 -1.13 -7.96 30.13
N ILE A 382 -0.61 -6.74 30.28
CA ILE A 382 -0.83 -5.93 31.49
C ILE A 382 -2.32 -5.57 31.62
N ASP A 383 -2.96 -5.09 30.54
CA ASP A 383 -4.40 -4.79 30.50
C ASP A 383 -5.25 -6.01 30.87
N THR A 384 -4.87 -7.20 30.35
CA THR A 384 -5.55 -8.46 30.65
C THR A 384 -5.42 -8.83 32.13
N TYR A 385 -4.24 -8.63 32.72
CA TYR A 385 -4.03 -8.85 34.16
C TYR A 385 -4.86 -7.86 35.00
N GLU A 386 -4.78 -6.56 34.70
CA GLU A 386 -5.52 -5.52 35.42
C GLU A 386 -7.03 -5.80 35.40
N LYS A 387 -7.56 -6.23 34.24
CA LYS A 387 -8.96 -6.65 34.09
C LYS A 387 -9.29 -7.87 34.96
N LYS A 388 -8.50 -8.95 34.87
CA LYS A 388 -8.73 -10.18 35.66
C LYS A 388 -8.61 -9.92 37.17
N GLU A 389 -7.68 -9.08 37.58
CA GLU A 389 -7.50 -8.70 38.98
C GLU A 389 -8.70 -7.89 39.51
N ALA A 390 -9.20 -6.93 38.71
CA ALA A 390 -10.40 -6.18 39.06
C ALA A 390 -11.63 -7.10 39.16
N GLU A 391 -11.86 -7.96 38.16
CA GLU A 391 -12.96 -8.94 38.17
C GLU A 391 -12.89 -9.88 39.38
N PHE A 392 -11.69 -10.37 39.73
CA PHE A 392 -11.50 -11.21 40.91
C PHE A 392 -11.82 -10.46 42.21
N LYS A 393 -11.32 -9.21 42.37
CA LYS A 393 -11.58 -8.40 43.57
C LYS A 393 -13.05 -8.08 43.74
N GLU A 394 -13.77 -7.80 42.65
CA GLU A 394 -15.21 -7.58 42.69
C GLU A 394 -15.96 -8.86 43.08
N LYS A 395 -15.61 -10.02 42.49
CA LYS A 395 -16.19 -11.33 42.89
C LYS A 395 -15.92 -11.66 44.36
N ASP A 396 -14.72 -11.33 44.87
CA ASP A 396 -14.32 -11.60 46.25
C ASP A 396 -15.07 -10.73 47.25
N LYS A 397 -15.14 -9.41 47.00
CA LYS A 397 -15.91 -8.47 47.82
C LYS A 397 -17.39 -8.81 47.85
N ALA A 398 -17.94 -9.19 46.70
CA ALA A 398 -19.34 -9.57 46.60
C ALA A 398 -19.61 -10.98 47.18
N GLY A 399 -18.58 -11.78 47.50
CA GLY A 399 -18.77 -13.14 47.98
C GLY A 399 -19.43 -14.07 46.95
N ILE A 400 -19.15 -13.87 45.66
CA ILE A 400 -19.77 -14.61 44.53
C ILE A 400 -19.09 -15.99 44.34
N PHE A 401 -18.01 -16.29 45.06
CA PHE A 401 -17.38 -17.61 44.97
C PHE A 401 -18.24 -18.70 45.60
N VAL A 402 -18.42 -19.78 44.83
CA VAL A 402 -19.23 -20.96 45.20
C VAL A 402 -18.62 -21.73 46.37
N ASP A 403 -17.30 -21.91 46.34
CA ASP A 403 -16.51 -22.57 47.38
C ASP A 403 -15.05 -22.07 47.39
N LYS A 404 -14.25 -22.60 48.32
CA LYS A 404 -12.82 -22.26 48.43
C LYS A 404 -12.03 -22.69 47.19
N ASP A 405 -12.32 -23.86 46.65
CA ASP A 405 -11.60 -24.43 45.50
C ASP A 405 -11.84 -23.60 44.22
N HIS A 406 -13.06 -23.10 44.01
CA HIS A 406 -13.41 -22.18 42.93
C HIS A 406 -12.63 -20.86 43.07
N ARG A 407 -12.61 -20.27 44.27
CA ARG A 407 -11.82 -19.06 44.54
C ARG A 407 -10.33 -19.30 44.28
N GLU A 408 -9.78 -20.42 44.72
CA GLU A 408 -8.37 -20.78 44.51
C GLU A 408 -8.01 -20.97 43.03
N ARG A 409 -8.90 -21.58 42.23
CA ARG A 409 -8.71 -21.73 40.78
C ARG A 409 -8.68 -20.37 40.08
N GLU A 410 -9.64 -19.50 40.36
CA GLU A 410 -9.69 -18.15 39.78
C GLU A 410 -8.49 -17.32 40.23
N LEU A 411 -8.09 -17.41 41.50
CA LEU A 411 -6.89 -16.75 42.02
C LEU A 411 -5.63 -17.25 41.30
N LYS A 412 -5.52 -18.54 41.01
CA LYS A 412 -4.40 -19.10 40.24
C LYS A 412 -4.32 -18.51 38.83
N VAL A 413 -5.45 -18.35 38.14
CA VAL A 413 -5.51 -17.70 36.82
C VAL A 413 -5.05 -16.23 36.89
N VAL A 414 -5.44 -15.51 37.95
CA VAL A 414 -4.98 -14.13 38.19
C VAL A 414 -3.47 -14.09 38.45
N LEU A 415 -2.93 -14.99 39.28
CA LEU A 415 -1.51 -15.07 39.59
C LEU A 415 -0.65 -15.44 38.37
N GLU A 416 -1.13 -16.34 37.51
CA GLU A 416 -0.48 -16.65 36.22
C GLU A 416 -0.46 -15.42 35.32
N SER A 417 -1.60 -14.71 35.20
CA SER A 417 -1.68 -13.46 34.43
C SER A 417 -0.77 -12.36 35.01
N LYS A 418 -0.60 -12.30 36.34
CA LYS A 418 0.32 -11.38 37.01
C LYS A 418 1.76 -11.63 36.61
N ARG A 419 2.20 -12.89 36.65
CA ARG A 419 3.55 -13.27 36.21
C ARG A 419 3.80 -12.88 34.75
N GLU A 420 2.81 -13.02 33.87
CA GLU A 420 2.92 -12.56 32.49
C GLU A 420 3.03 -11.03 32.38
N ALA A 421 2.27 -10.30 33.19
CA ALA A 421 2.31 -8.84 33.25
C ALA A 421 3.65 -8.30 33.79
N ASP A 422 4.20 -8.91 34.84
CA ASP A 422 5.51 -8.52 35.41
C ASP A 422 6.63 -8.71 34.36
N ASN A 423 6.64 -9.87 33.69
CA ASN A 423 7.56 -10.13 32.57
C ASN A 423 7.37 -9.15 31.41
N ALA A 424 6.13 -8.72 31.14
CA ALA A 424 5.82 -7.74 30.11
C ALA A 424 6.32 -6.33 30.49
N GLN A 425 6.20 -5.93 31.76
CA GLN A 425 6.73 -4.66 32.28
C GLN A 425 8.26 -4.58 32.14
N GLU A 426 8.97 -5.66 32.49
CA GLU A 426 10.43 -5.72 32.30
C GLU A 426 10.84 -5.56 30.84
N LYS A 427 10.10 -6.21 29.92
CA LYS A 427 10.36 -6.10 28.47
C LYS A 427 10.15 -4.67 27.99
N ILE A 428 9.08 -4.02 28.41
CA ILE A 428 8.81 -2.62 28.07
C ILE A 428 9.94 -1.73 28.59
N ALA A 429 10.36 -1.90 29.85
CA ALA A 429 11.46 -1.11 30.43
C ALA A 429 12.77 -1.30 29.64
N LYS A 430 13.11 -2.54 29.27
CA LYS A 430 14.29 -2.85 28.45
C LYS A 430 14.25 -2.16 27.08
N ILE A 431 13.09 -2.10 26.43
CA ILE A 431 12.93 -1.42 25.14
C ILE A 431 13.01 0.10 25.32
N LYS A 432 12.32 0.67 26.32
CA LYS A 432 12.37 2.11 26.63
C LYS A 432 13.77 2.62 26.89
N ASN A 433 14.57 1.87 27.66
CA ASN A 433 15.95 2.25 27.99
C ASN A 433 16.87 2.29 26.75
N LYS A 434 16.52 1.56 25.70
CA LYS A 434 17.27 1.50 24.43
C LYS A 434 16.61 2.31 23.31
N ALA A 435 15.46 2.91 23.57
CA ALA A 435 14.71 3.63 22.54
C ALA A 435 15.35 5.00 22.29
N ASP A 436 15.58 5.30 21.03
CA ASP A 436 16.03 6.59 20.53
C ASP A 436 14.93 7.26 19.68
N GLY A 437 15.21 8.48 19.21
CA GLY A 437 14.24 9.46 18.69
C GLY A 437 12.96 8.90 18.07
N LEU A 438 13.05 8.10 17.00
CA LEU A 438 11.87 7.58 16.32
C LEU A 438 11.10 6.55 17.17
N MET A 439 11.81 5.61 17.80
CA MET A 439 11.19 4.61 18.65
C MET A 439 10.50 5.27 19.86
N GLN A 440 11.10 6.30 20.46
CA GLN A 440 10.48 7.03 21.58
C GLN A 440 9.13 7.63 21.22
N LYS A 441 8.99 8.21 20.02
CA LYS A 441 7.71 8.74 19.53
C LYS A 441 6.64 7.65 19.40
N VAL A 442 7.03 6.47 18.92
CA VAL A 442 6.13 5.31 18.82
C VAL A 442 5.65 4.87 20.19
N ILE A 443 6.57 4.75 21.17
CA ILE A 443 6.24 4.37 22.55
C ILE A 443 5.25 5.37 23.16
N GLN A 444 5.56 6.67 23.05
CA GLN A 444 4.72 7.73 23.59
C GLN A 444 3.30 7.68 22.99
N ARG A 445 3.19 7.46 21.67
CA ARG A 445 1.87 7.34 21.01
C ARG A 445 1.09 6.13 21.52
N ILE A 446 1.74 4.97 21.66
CA ILE A 446 1.10 3.75 22.18
C ILE A 446 0.57 4.00 23.60
N GLU A 447 1.36 4.65 24.45
CA GLU A 447 0.97 4.91 25.85
C GLU A 447 -0.18 5.90 26.00
N VAL A 448 -0.19 6.95 25.18
CA VAL A 448 -1.25 7.97 25.20
C VAL A 448 -2.60 7.37 24.78
N GLU A 449 -2.61 6.47 23.81
CA GLU A 449 -3.84 5.84 23.31
C GLU A 449 -4.19 4.51 23.97
N ARG A 450 -3.38 4.04 24.93
CA ARG A 450 -3.69 2.84 25.71
C ARG A 450 -4.99 3.08 26.48
N PRO A 451 -5.99 2.17 26.41
CA PRO A 451 -7.17 2.26 27.24
C PRO A 451 -6.74 2.20 28.71
N LYS A 452 -7.03 3.25 29.48
CA LYS A 452 -6.86 3.21 30.93
C LYS A 452 -8.06 2.48 31.54
N PRO A 453 -7.87 1.58 32.51
CA PRO A 453 -9.00 0.91 33.16
C PRO A 453 -9.94 1.95 33.76
N VAL A 454 -11.19 1.96 33.30
CA VAL A 454 -12.27 2.73 33.91
C VAL A 454 -12.61 2.04 35.22
N SER A 455 -12.17 2.60 36.34
CA SER A 455 -12.73 2.25 37.64
C SER A 455 -14.15 2.79 37.67
N THR A 456 -15.14 1.93 37.40
CA THR A 456 -16.54 2.22 37.74
C THR A 456 -16.65 2.23 39.25
N LEU A 457 -16.39 3.40 39.85
CA LEU A 457 -16.81 3.71 41.21
C LEU A 457 -18.34 3.78 41.19
N VAL A 458 -19.00 2.66 41.45
CA VAL A 458 -20.38 2.68 41.92
C VAL A 458 -20.32 3.29 43.32
N VAL A 459 -20.81 4.52 43.44
CA VAL A 459 -20.95 5.25 44.70
C VAL A 459 -21.79 4.41 45.66
N PRO A 460 -21.26 3.96 46.82
CA PRO A 460 -22.11 3.44 47.88
C PRO A 460 -22.78 4.63 48.57
N SER A 461 -24.10 4.56 48.72
CA SER A 461 -24.87 5.52 49.52
C SER A 461 -24.39 5.50 50.97
N GLU A 462 -24.31 6.70 51.54
CA GLU A 462 -23.96 6.99 52.93
C GLU A 462 -24.83 6.21 53.92
N ILE A 463 -24.18 5.49 54.84
CA ILE A 463 -24.75 5.20 56.17
C ILE A 463 -23.64 5.47 57.19
N SER A 464 -23.97 6.31 58.17
CA SER A 464 -23.15 6.82 59.27
C SER A 464 -22.77 5.74 60.30
N PRO A 465 -21.81 6.04 61.20
CA PRO A 465 -21.04 5.05 61.96
C PRO A 465 -21.67 4.75 63.33
N GLU A 466 -21.46 3.55 63.86
CA GLU A 466 -21.21 3.33 65.29
C GLU A 466 -20.68 1.90 65.56
N ASP A 467 -19.80 1.87 66.56
CA ASP A 467 -19.31 0.78 67.41
C ASP A 467 -18.10 -0.09 67.00
N ASP A 468 -17.02 0.19 67.75
CA ASP A 468 -15.81 -0.60 67.96
C ASP A 468 -16.11 -1.92 68.69
N GLU A 469 -15.79 -3.07 68.09
CA GLU A 469 -15.41 -4.30 68.80
C GLU A 469 -14.32 -5.07 68.02
N GLU A 470 -13.43 -5.72 68.78
CA GLU A 470 -12.20 -6.42 68.38
C GLU A 470 -12.39 -7.59 67.37
N PRO A 471 -11.33 -8.02 66.64
CA PRO A 471 -11.49 -8.82 65.43
C PRO A 471 -11.68 -10.33 65.73
N GLU A 472 -12.92 -10.81 65.65
CA GLU A 472 -13.21 -12.23 65.43
C GLU A 472 -12.88 -12.64 63.98
N GLU A 473 -12.32 -13.84 63.79
CA GLU A 473 -11.96 -14.43 62.50
C GLU A 473 -13.06 -14.23 61.44
N SER A 474 -12.77 -13.45 60.40
CA SER A 474 -13.74 -13.12 59.35
C SER A 474 -14.29 -14.38 58.68
N LYS A 475 -15.54 -14.75 58.98
CA LYS A 475 -16.27 -15.80 58.27
C LYS A 475 -16.38 -15.41 56.80
N MET A 476 -15.68 -16.17 55.95
CA MET A 476 -15.69 -16.01 54.49
C MET A 476 -17.12 -16.16 53.95
N PHE A 477 -17.70 -15.08 53.40
CA PHE A 477 -19.04 -15.06 52.84
C PHE A 477 -19.07 -15.82 51.51
N ARG A 478 -19.88 -16.88 51.41
CA ARG A 478 -20.01 -17.74 50.22
C ARG A 478 -21.23 -17.36 49.41
N ARG A 479 -21.23 -17.66 48.11
CA ARG A 479 -22.37 -17.37 47.21
C ARG A 479 -23.69 -17.94 47.73
N THR A 480 -23.64 -19.17 48.27
CA THR A 480 -24.81 -19.85 48.85
C THR A 480 -25.24 -19.30 50.21
N ASP A 481 -24.46 -18.44 50.86
CA ASP A 481 -24.85 -17.77 52.11
C ASP A 481 -25.94 -16.71 51.87
N ARG A 482 -26.09 -16.25 50.62
CA ARG A 482 -27.21 -15.40 50.17
C ARG A 482 -28.55 -16.15 50.14
N LEU A 483 -28.52 -17.48 50.04
CA LEU A 483 -29.70 -18.35 50.01
C LEU A 483 -30.17 -18.65 51.44
N SER A 484 -30.51 -17.57 52.16
CA SER A 484 -30.77 -17.62 53.60
C SER A 484 -31.97 -18.51 53.97
N GLN A 485 -32.88 -18.76 53.03
CA GLN A 485 -34.06 -19.63 53.19
C GLN A 485 -33.74 -21.13 53.37
N TYR A 486 -32.55 -21.59 52.97
CA TYR A 486 -32.17 -23.01 53.05
C TYR A 486 -31.30 -23.32 54.28
N ASN A 487 -31.38 -24.56 54.76
CA ASN A 487 -30.56 -25.04 55.87
C ASN A 487 -29.11 -25.33 55.44
N LYS A 488 -28.22 -25.58 56.41
CA LYS A 488 -26.78 -25.79 56.16
C LYS A 488 -26.48 -27.00 55.26
N ALA A 489 -27.28 -28.07 55.32
CA ALA A 489 -27.10 -29.25 54.48
C ALA A 489 -27.51 -28.98 53.04
N GLU A 490 -28.62 -28.27 52.84
CA GLU A 490 -29.12 -27.84 51.53
C GLU A 490 -28.17 -26.85 50.86
N ARG A 491 -27.69 -25.83 51.56
CA ARG A 491 -26.68 -24.89 51.01
C ARG A 491 -25.38 -25.59 50.62
N LYS A 492 -25.00 -26.66 51.33
CA LYS A 492 -23.82 -27.49 50.99
C LYS A 492 -24.07 -28.33 49.74
N LEU A 493 -25.28 -28.86 49.56
CA LEU A 493 -25.68 -29.57 48.35
C LEU A 493 -25.74 -28.64 47.13
N ILE A 494 -26.35 -27.46 47.29
CA ILE A 494 -26.43 -26.42 46.25
C ILE A 494 -25.03 -25.96 45.84
N SER A 495 -24.15 -25.71 46.82
CA SER A 495 -22.73 -25.39 46.56
C SER A 495 -22.05 -26.50 45.76
N LYS A 496 -22.29 -27.79 46.09
CA LYS A 496 -21.75 -28.92 45.33
C LYS A 496 -22.27 -28.98 43.89
N ILE A 497 -23.56 -28.69 43.67
CA ILE A 497 -24.16 -28.61 42.33
C ILE A 497 -23.52 -27.49 41.51
N PHE A 498 -23.40 -26.29 42.10
CA PHE A 498 -22.75 -25.14 41.45
C PHE A 498 -21.30 -25.44 41.09
N SER A 499 -20.55 -26.11 41.98
CA SER A 499 -19.16 -26.50 41.71
C SER A 499 -19.04 -27.51 40.57
N ILE A 500 -19.96 -28.48 40.46
CA ILE A 500 -20.00 -29.42 39.33
C ILE A 500 -20.25 -28.69 38.01
N ILE A 501 -21.18 -27.74 37.99
CA ILE A 501 -21.48 -26.94 36.80
C ILE A 501 -20.24 -26.17 36.34
N LEU A 502 -19.56 -25.48 37.26
CA LEU A 502 -18.32 -24.74 36.97
C LEU A 502 -17.17 -25.63 36.45
N THR A 503 -17.14 -26.91 36.81
CA THR A 503 -16.13 -27.85 36.30
C THR A 503 -16.45 -28.46 34.95
N THR A 504 -17.72 -28.41 34.51
CA THR A 504 -18.20 -29.16 33.34
C THR A 504 -18.37 -28.29 32.09
N THR A 505 -18.43 -26.96 32.25
CA THR A 505 -18.64 -26.02 31.13
C THR A 505 -17.78 -24.76 31.28
N ASP A 506 -17.78 -23.89 30.26
CA ASP A 506 -17.05 -22.63 30.28
C ASP A 506 -17.65 -21.64 31.29
N SER A 507 -16.85 -20.66 31.74
CA SER A 507 -17.24 -19.73 32.81
C SER A 507 -18.50 -18.92 32.50
N GLU A 508 -18.73 -18.55 31.24
CA GLU A 508 -19.90 -17.74 30.85
C GLU A 508 -21.18 -18.59 30.88
N THR A 509 -21.11 -19.81 30.33
CA THR A 509 -22.22 -20.76 30.36
C THR A 509 -22.54 -21.20 31.79
N ALA A 510 -21.51 -21.47 32.59
CA ALA A 510 -21.67 -21.86 34.00
C ALA A 510 -22.37 -20.75 34.80
N GLU A 511 -21.96 -19.49 34.61
CA GLU A 511 -22.56 -18.36 35.32
C GLU A 511 -24.02 -18.13 34.93
N LYS A 512 -24.37 -18.30 33.64
CA LYS A 512 -25.76 -18.25 33.17
C LYS A 512 -26.62 -19.35 33.78
N ILE A 513 -26.11 -20.58 33.85
CA ILE A 513 -26.82 -21.72 34.43
C ILE A 513 -27.00 -21.50 35.93
N ILE A 514 -25.95 -21.10 36.66
CA ILE A 514 -26.03 -20.86 38.09
C ILE A 514 -27.01 -19.73 38.41
N SER A 515 -26.94 -18.60 37.69
CA SER A 515 -27.86 -17.47 37.89
C SER A 515 -29.32 -17.88 37.64
N ARG A 516 -29.59 -18.68 36.59
CA ARG A 516 -30.93 -19.24 36.32
C ARG A 516 -31.42 -20.19 37.41
N ILE A 517 -30.52 -20.96 38.01
CA ILE A 517 -30.87 -21.82 39.16
C ILE A 517 -31.16 -20.96 40.38
N GLU A 518 -30.37 -19.91 40.64
CA GLU A 518 -30.61 -18.96 41.73
C GLU A 518 -31.93 -18.18 41.57
N GLU A 519 -32.34 -17.83 40.35
CA GLU A 519 -33.66 -17.22 40.07
C GLU A 519 -34.84 -18.17 40.31
N GLY A 520 -34.61 -19.49 40.23
CA GLY A 520 -35.62 -20.52 40.39
C GLY A 520 -35.71 -21.14 41.79
N LEU A 521 -34.80 -20.77 42.70
CA LEU A 521 -34.71 -21.20 44.11
C LEU A 521 -35.21 -20.08 45.03
#